data_AF-A0A7S9RPT9-F1
#
_entry.id   AF-A0A7S9RPT9-F1
#
_cell.length_a   1.000
_cell.length_b   1.000
_cell.length_c   1.000
_cell.angle_alpha   90.00
_cell.angle_beta   90.00
_cell.angle_gamma   90.00
#
_symmetry.space_group_name_H-M   'P 1'
#
loop_
_entity.id
_entity.type
_entity.pdbx_description
1 polymer ?
#
loop_
_entity_poly.entity_id
_entity_poly.type
_entity_poly.pdbx_seq_one_letter_code
_entity_poly.pdbx_strand_id
1 'polypeptide(L)'
;MKKFAIFALFLGVNLLGASEVCKEYVKQSRLYLDELYAKESKKLAGDEKALRLFELKFDEFKQRQIGQEAMIMQNNDEKFCKSELEKVNKLLTELKK
;
A
#
# COMPACT_ATOMS: atom_id res chain seq x y z
N MET A 1 11.54 40.83 -22.45
CA MET A 1 11.18 39.90 -21.37
C MET A 1 9.78 39.31 -21.59
N LYS A 2 9.62 38.24 -22.39
CA LYS A 2 8.36 37.49 -22.55
C LYS A 2 8.65 36.10 -23.17
N LYS A 3 9.39 35.22 -22.49
CA LYS A 3 9.64 33.85 -23.00
C LYS A 3 9.65 32.72 -21.95
N PHE A 4 9.28 32.99 -20.69
CA PHE A 4 9.31 31.95 -19.63
C PHE A 4 7.95 31.50 -19.10
N ALA A 5 6.83 31.93 -19.69
CA ALA A 5 5.49 31.62 -19.15
C ALA A 5 4.93 30.24 -19.54
N ILE A 6 5.64 29.44 -20.36
CA ILE A 6 5.09 28.19 -20.91
C ILE A 6 5.50 26.97 -20.06
N PHE A 7 6.57 27.06 -19.27
CA PHE A 7 7.02 25.92 -18.45
C PHE A 7 6.11 25.65 -17.22
N ALA A 8 5.32 26.63 -16.80
CA ALA A 8 4.40 26.49 -15.66
C ALA A 8 3.08 25.76 -16.01
N LEU A 9 2.74 25.65 -17.30
CA LEU A 9 1.49 25.00 -17.74
C LEU A 9 1.58 23.46 -17.83
N PHE A 10 2.80 22.90 -17.88
CA PHE A 10 2.99 21.44 -17.83
C PHE A 10 3.08 20.87 -16.41
N LEU A 11 3.15 21.71 -15.38
CA LEU A 11 3.10 21.30 -13.98
C LEU A 11 1.68 21.36 -13.39
N GLY A 12 0.70 21.88 -14.14
CA GLY A 12 -0.66 22.14 -13.67
C GLY A 12 -1.62 20.95 -13.66
N VAL A 13 -1.19 19.73 -14.02
CA VAL A 13 -2.09 18.57 -14.16
C VAL A 13 -1.80 17.40 -13.20
N ASN A 14 -0.71 17.44 -12.43
CA ASN A 14 -0.43 16.38 -11.43
C ASN A 14 -0.85 16.75 -10.00
N LEU A 15 -1.76 17.71 -9.84
CA LEU A 15 -2.32 18.11 -8.55
C LEU A 15 -3.74 17.56 -8.30
N LEU A 16 -4.17 16.55 -9.07
CA LEU A 16 -5.24 15.68 -8.66
C LEU A 16 -4.64 14.72 -7.62
N GLY A 17 -4.72 15.09 -6.34
CA GLY A 17 -4.36 14.17 -5.26
C GLY A 17 -5.04 12.82 -5.48
N ALA A 18 -4.38 11.73 -5.07
CA ALA A 18 -4.92 10.38 -5.29
C ALA A 18 -6.39 10.29 -4.91
N SER A 19 -7.17 9.58 -5.72
CA SER A 19 -8.58 9.34 -5.51
C SER A 19 -8.80 8.77 -4.11
N GLU A 20 -9.94 9.10 -3.51
CA GLU A 20 -10.32 8.57 -2.20
C GLU A 20 -10.34 7.04 -2.20
N VAL A 21 -10.65 6.41 -3.34
CA VAL A 21 -10.60 4.95 -3.51
C VAL A 21 -9.18 4.41 -3.43
N CYS A 22 -8.19 5.04 -4.08
CA CYS A 22 -6.79 4.63 -3.98
C CYS A 22 -6.22 4.86 -2.57
N LYS A 23 -6.61 5.95 -1.91
CA LYS A 23 -6.25 6.19 -0.50
C LYS A 23 -6.79 5.09 0.41
N GLU A 24 -8.06 4.75 0.26
CA GLU A 24 -8.69 3.70 1.06
C GLU A 24 -8.08 2.33 0.76
N TYR A 25 -7.77 2.03 -0.51
CA TYR A 25 -7.03 0.82 -0.89
C TYR A 25 -5.68 0.72 -0.15
N VAL A 26 -4.84 1.76 -0.23
CA VAL A 26 -3.53 1.78 0.45
C VAL A 26 -3.71 1.58 1.96
N LYS A 27 -4.68 2.28 2.57
CA LYS A 27 -4.98 2.15 3.99
C LYS A 27 -5.39 0.73 4.39
N GLN A 28 -6.29 0.10 3.63
CA GLN A 28 -6.72 -1.27 3.89
C GLN A 28 -5.59 -2.28 3.63
N SER A 29 -4.73 -2.05 2.64
CA SER A 29 -3.55 -2.89 2.38
C SER A 29 -2.60 -2.87 3.58
N ARG A 30 -2.32 -1.69 4.13
CA ARG A 30 -1.50 -1.55 5.35
C ARG A 30 -2.11 -2.27 6.54
N LEU A 31 -3.42 -2.11 6.76
CA LEU A 31 -4.12 -2.82 7.83
C LEU A 31 -4.03 -4.34 7.67
N TYR A 32 -4.18 -4.84 6.44
CA TYR A 32 -4.04 -6.27 6.15
C TYR A 32 -2.66 -6.80 6.54
N LEU A 33 -1.60 -6.06 6.22
CA LEU A 33 -0.24 -6.46 6.59
C LEU A 33 -0.05 -6.49 8.09
N ASP A 34 -0.52 -5.47 8.81
CA ASP A 34 -0.34 -5.43 10.27
C ASP A 34 -1.11 -6.58 10.95
N GLU A 35 -2.31 -6.92 10.48
CA GLU A 35 -3.09 -8.07 10.97
C GLU A 35 -2.43 -9.41 10.63
N LEU A 36 -1.92 -9.57 9.40
CA LEU A 36 -1.17 -10.75 8.97
C LEU A 36 0.08 -10.96 9.83
N TYR A 37 0.83 -9.88 10.08
CA TYR A 37 1.98 -9.90 10.95
C TYR A 37 1.60 -10.36 12.36
N ALA A 38 0.56 -9.77 12.95
CA ALA A 38 0.12 -10.12 14.29
C ALA A 38 -0.33 -11.59 14.40
N LYS A 39 -0.97 -12.13 13.35
CA LYS A 39 -1.43 -13.53 13.31
C LYS A 39 -0.26 -14.50 13.19
N GLU A 40 0.66 -14.24 12.26
CA GLU A 40 1.79 -15.15 12.01
C GLU A 40 2.86 -15.07 13.11
N SER A 41 3.18 -13.87 13.62
CA SER A 41 4.11 -13.72 14.74
C SER A 41 3.65 -14.48 15.99
N LYS A 42 2.34 -14.44 16.30
CA LYS A 42 1.76 -15.23 17.41
C LYS A 42 1.90 -16.74 17.20
N LYS A 43 1.74 -17.24 15.98
CA LYS A 43 1.94 -18.67 15.68
C LYS A 43 3.40 -19.09 15.84
N LEU A 44 4.34 -18.18 15.56
CA LEU A 44 5.78 -18.41 15.63
C LEU A 44 6.39 -18.09 17.00
N ALA A 45 5.61 -17.60 17.98
CA ALA A 45 6.13 -17.16 19.28
C ALA A 45 6.89 -18.26 20.06
N GLY A 46 6.64 -19.53 19.76
CA GLY A 46 7.36 -20.67 20.35
C GLY A 46 8.67 -21.04 19.65
N ASP A 47 8.99 -20.44 18.50
CA ASP A 47 10.21 -20.69 17.72
C ASP A 47 10.87 -19.35 17.35
N GLU A 48 11.80 -18.91 18.21
CA GLU A 48 12.49 -17.62 18.08
C GLU A 48 13.23 -17.47 16.74
N LYS A 49 13.84 -18.56 16.24
CA LYS A 49 14.59 -18.53 14.98
C LYS A 49 13.65 -18.37 13.79
N ALA A 50 12.53 -19.09 13.79
CA ALA A 50 11.52 -18.97 12.76
C ALA A 50 10.84 -17.60 12.79
N LEU A 51 10.51 -17.09 13.99
CA LEU A 51 9.97 -15.74 14.18
C LEU A 51 10.92 -14.68 13.61
N ARG A 52 12.22 -14.76 13.94
CA ARG A 52 13.20 -13.78 13.46
C ARG A 52 13.36 -13.79 11.94
N LEU A 53 13.36 -14.98 11.34
CA LEU A 53 13.42 -15.10 9.88
C LEU A 53 12.14 -14.57 9.21
N PHE A 54 10.98 -14.82 9.82
CA PHE A 54 9.72 -14.26 9.38
C PHE A 54 9.74 -12.72 9.41
N GLU A 55 10.13 -12.11 10.53
CA GLU A 55 10.23 -10.66 10.69
C GLU A 55 11.11 -10.02 9.62
N LEU A 56 12.31 -10.56 9.38
CA LEU A 56 13.23 -10.04 8.36
C LEU A 56 12.60 -10.06 6.96
N LYS A 57 11.99 -11.18 6.58
CA LYS A 57 11.31 -11.30 5.27
C LYS A 57 10.07 -10.42 5.18
N PHE A 58 9.35 -10.27 6.29
CA PHE A 58 8.16 -9.45 6.37
C PHE A 58 8.50 -7.96 6.21
N ASP A 59 9.59 -7.50 6.84
CA ASP A 59 10.08 -6.14 6.69
C ASP A 59 10.53 -5.83 5.26
N GLU A 60 11.30 -6.74 4.63
CA GLU A 60 11.66 -6.59 3.21
C GLU A 60 10.43 -6.48 2.31
N PHE A 61 9.40 -7.29 2.59
CA PHE A 61 8.14 -7.24 1.86
C PHE A 61 7.38 -5.92 2.10
N LYS A 62 7.33 -5.43 3.35
CA LYS A 62 6.68 -4.16 3.71
C LYS A 62 7.35 -2.98 3.01
N GLN A 63 8.68 -2.96 2.92
CA GLN A 63 9.42 -1.93 2.19
C GLN A 63 9.07 -1.91 0.69
N ARG A 64 8.95 -3.10 0.07
CA ARG A 64 8.50 -3.19 -1.34
C ARG A 64 7.07 -2.70 -1.51
N GLN A 65 6.17 -2.99 -0.57
CA GLN A 65 4.80 -2.48 -0.57
C GLN A 65 4.77 -0.95 -0.49
N ILE A 66 5.55 -0.31 0.39
CA ILE A 66 5.62 1.16 0.47
C ILE A 66 6.02 1.78 -0.88
N GLY A 67 6.97 1.17 -1.60
CA GLY A 67 7.35 1.59 -2.94
C GLY A 67 6.19 1.49 -3.95
N GLN A 68 5.42 0.40 -3.89
CA GLN A 68 4.24 0.22 -4.74
C GLN A 68 3.11 1.20 -4.38
N GLU A 69 2.87 1.46 -3.10
CA GLU A 69 1.86 2.43 -2.64
C GLU A 69 2.13 3.83 -3.20
N ALA A 70 3.40 4.26 -3.23
CA ALA A 70 3.78 5.54 -3.83
C ALA A 70 3.43 5.58 -5.34
N MET A 71 3.69 4.49 -6.07
CA MET A 71 3.33 4.38 -7.48
C MET A 71 1.82 4.35 -7.71
N ILE A 72 1.07 3.63 -6.87
CA ILE A 72 -0.40 3.55 -6.93
C ILE A 72 -1.01 4.94 -6.72
N MET A 73 -0.52 5.67 -5.72
CA MET A 73 -0.96 7.02 -5.40
C MET A 73 -0.60 8.03 -6.51
N GLN A 74 0.53 7.83 -7.19
CA GLN A 74 0.95 8.64 -8.34
C GLN A 74 0.14 8.34 -9.61
N ASN A 75 -0.10 7.06 -9.90
CA ASN A 75 -0.82 6.63 -11.11
C ASN A 75 -2.32 6.91 -11.02
N ASN A 76 -2.89 6.86 -9.81
CA ASN A 76 -4.28 7.17 -9.52
C ASN A 76 -5.31 6.44 -10.41
N ASP A 77 -5.03 5.17 -10.74
CA ASP A 77 -5.95 4.32 -11.49
C ASP A 77 -7.09 3.82 -10.59
N GLU A 78 -8.23 4.52 -10.62
CA GLU A 78 -9.39 4.20 -9.79
C GLU A 78 -9.95 2.80 -10.03
N LYS A 79 -9.93 2.31 -11.27
CA LYS A 79 -10.47 0.98 -11.61
C LYS A 79 -9.60 -0.11 -10.99
N PHE A 80 -8.29 0.07 -11.07
CA PHE A 80 -7.33 -0.79 -10.38
C PHE A 80 -7.53 -0.73 -8.87
N CYS A 81 -7.51 0.46 -8.28
CA CYS A 81 -7.64 0.65 -6.83
C CYS A 81 -8.95 0.06 -6.29
N LYS A 82 -10.07 0.20 -7.01
CA LYS A 82 -11.35 -0.39 -6.60
C LYS A 82 -11.29 -1.92 -6.59
N SER A 83 -10.74 -2.53 -7.64
CA SER A 83 -10.63 -4.00 -7.72
C SER A 83 -9.72 -4.56 -6.62
N GLU A 84 -8.59 -3.92 -6.36
CA GLU A 84 -7.67 -4.36 -5.32
C GLU A 84 -8.20 -4.08 -3.90
N LEU A 85 -8.92 -2.97 -3.69
CA LEU A 85 -9.61 -2.70 -2.43
C LEU A 85 -10.62 -3.81 -2.08
N GLU A 86 -11.42 -4.25 -3.05
CA GLU A 86 -12.37 -5.36 -2.83
C GLU A 86 -11.65 -6.66 -2.44
N LYS A 87 -10.52 -6.98 -3.09
CA LYS A 87 -9.71 -8.16 -2.75
C LYS A 87 -9.10 -8.06 -1.36
N VAL A 88 -8.48 -6.93 -1.01
CA VAL A 88 -7.86 -6.72 0.30
C VAL A 88 -8.91 -6.77 1.41
N ASN A 89 -10.08 -6.18 1.22
CA ASN A 89 -11.17 -6.26 2.20
C ASN A 89 -11.65 -7.69 2.43
N LYS A 90 -11.72 -8.50 1.36
CA LYS A 90 -12.04 -9.93 1.48
C LYS A 90 -10.97 -10.68 2.29
N LEU A 91 -9.70 -10.46 1.97
CA LEU A 91 -8.58 -11.07 2.70
C LEU A 91 -8.57 -10.65 4.17
N LEU A 92 -8.79 -9.37 4.48
CA LEU A 92 -8.93 -8.88 5.85
C LEU A 92 -10.05 -9.57 6.61
N THR A 93 -11.20 -9.75 5.95
CA THR A 93 -12.36 -10.43 6.55
C THR A 93 -12.04 -11.90 6.83
N GLU A 94 -11.34 -12.57 5.91
CA GLU A 94 -10.89 -13.96 6.09
C GLU A 94 -9.83 -14.08 7.18
N LEU A 95 -8.95 -13.10 7.33
CA LEU A 95 -7.88 -13.12 8.32
C LEU A 95 -8.38 -12.90 9.74
N LYS A 96 -9.46 -12.14 9.90
CA LYS A 96 -10.17 -11.88 11.15
C LYS A 96 -11.11 -13.01 11.58
N LYS A 97 -11.41 -13.96 10.68
CA LYS A 97 -12.08 -15.22 11.02
C LYS A 97 -11.08 -16.21 11.62
#